data_AF-A0AAC9Z170-F1
#
_entry.id   AF-A0AAC9Z170-F1
#
_cell.length_a   1.000
_cell.length_b   1.000
_cell.length_c   1.000
_cell.angle_alpha   90.00
_cell.angle_beta   90.00
_cell.angle_gamma   90.00
#
_symmetry.space_group_name_H-M   'P 1'
#
loop_
_entity.id
_entity.type
_entity.pdbx_description
1 polymer ?
#
loop_
_entity_poly.entity_id
_entity_poly.type
_entity_poly.pdbx_seq_one_letter_code
_entity_poly.pdbx_strand_id
1 'polypeptide(L)'
;MKKIYLLFLIFVNISFSQEYTLLDKQGIAVSYAHLFLDDIFFAYSDEKGKFNIPQKPFEKLEIQHISFQTKTIKRNELPENKQIVLEENTFELSEVEVSSPKKRKRKTLLPEKSLFNLIMEKSDIQLIYTNGANRMQYALSPTVYESKAVYIPNEKPNKKAFIKKIILESRDKQIEGDTLYIPFRVNLMSYDTIANLPNEKIRTEDWVVGKRVGERVEIEVDKSMVVEFPDEGICVMVSVYATEFYIAKRMNPPRFDAVAIRKSSKFREYSYDFDKYCNTWREMFYSEIREQCFNFGIEVEYQD
;
A
#
# COMPACT_ATOMS: atom_id res chain seq x y z
N MET A 1 -63.66 -38.24 -8.42
CA MET A 1 -62.85 -37.30 -7.62
C MET A 1 -61.38 -37.57 -7.89
N LYS A 2 -60.77 -36.83 -8.84
CA LYS A 2 -59.35 -36.99 -9.20
C LYS A 2 -58.52 -36.01 -8.36
N LYS A 3 -57.71 -36.56 -7.44
CA LYS A 3 -56.66 -35.81 -6.75
C LYS A 3 -55.51 -35.59 -7.71
N ILE A 4 -55.23 -34.33 -8.05
CA ILE A 4 -53.97 -33.93 -8.70
C ILE A 4 -53.14 -33.29 -7.59
N TYR A 5 -52.12 -34.02 -7.12
CA TYR A 5 -51.06 -33.45 -6.29
C TYR A 5 -50.05 -32.79 -7.25
N LEU A 6 -50.00 -31.47 -7.22
CA LEU A 6 -49.01 -30.68 -7.94
C LEU A 6 -47.68 -30.75 -7.17
N LEU A 7 -46.75 -31.57 -7.64
CA LEU A 7 -45.39 -31.66 -7.12
C LEU A 7 -44.58 -30.46 -7.65
N PHE A 8 -44.42 -29.43 -6.82
CA PHE A 8 -43.60 -28.26 -7.14
C PHE A 8 -42.12 -28.60 -6.88
N LEU A 9 -41.43 -29.11 -7.91
CA LEU A 9 -39.99 -29.34 -7.89
C LEU A 9 -39.27 -27.99 -8.05
N ILE A 10 -38.88 -27.39 -6.92
CA ILE A 10 -37.96 -26.26 -6.89
C ILE A 10 -36.58 -26.80 -7.25
N PHE A 11 -36.16 -26.62 -8.51
CA PHE A 11 -34.76 -26.76 -8.89
C PHE A 11 -33.98 -25.59 -8.25
N VAL A 12 -33.51 -25.80 -7.03
CA VAL A 12 -32.49 -24.95 -6.41
C VAL A 12 -31.23 -25.15 -7.25
N ASN A 13 -30.83 -24.14 -8.02
CA ASN A 13 -29.52 -24.11 -8.65
C ASN A 13 -28.47 -23.95 -7.54
N ILE A 14 -28.09 -25.06 -6.90
CA ILE A 14 -26.99 -25.09 -5.95
C ILE A 14 -25.72 -24.83 -6.77
N SER A 15 -25.27 -23.58 -6.79
CA SER A 15 -23.96 -23.23 -7.31
C SER A 15 -22.92 -23.79 -6.34
N PHE A 16 -22.37 -24.96 -6.65
CA PHE A 16 -21.36 -25.62 -5.83
C PHE A 16 -20.02 -24.88 -5.93
N SER A 17 -19.80 -23.91 -5.06
CA SER A 17 -18.46 -23.37 -4.81
C SER A 17 -17.59 -24.45 -4.16
N GLN A 18 -16.32 -24.54 -4.54
CA GLN A 18 -15.37 -25.43 -3.87
C GLN A 18 -14.60 -24.65 -2.80
N GLU A 19 -14.75 -25.06 -1.55
CA GLU A 19 -14.01 -24.49 -0.41
C GLU A 19 -12.60 -25.09 -0.32
N TYR A 20 -11.58 -24.24 -0.25
CA TYR A 20 -10.17 -24.59 -0.04
C TYR A 20 -9.67 -23.96 1.26
N THR A 21 -8.62 -24.54 1.83
CA THR A 21 -7.94 -24.03 3.03
C THR A 21 -6.47 -23.72 2.72
N LEU A 22 -6.02 -22.53 3.10
CA LEU A 22 -4.61 -22.13 3.09
C LEU A 22 -3.96 -22.45 4.43
N LEU A 23 -2.81 -23.12 4.37
CA LEU A 23 -2.03 -23.52 5.53
C LEU A 23 -0.56 -23.12 5.35
N ASP A 24 0.17 -22.94 6.44
CA ASP A 24 1.64 -22.91 6.42
C ASP A 24 2.23 -24.34 6.48
N LYS A 25 3.56 -24.47 6.50
CA LYS A 25 4.25 -25.77 6.58
C LYS A 25 3.99 -26.50 7.91
N GLN A 26 3.60 -25.78 8.95
CA GLN A 26 3.30 -26.26 10.29
C GLN A 26 1.81 -26.64 10.44
N GLY A 27 0.99 -26.41 9.40
CA GLY A 27 -0.44 -26.70 9.38
C GLY A 27 -1.31 -25.64 10.04
N ILE A 28 -0.78 -24.45 10.30
CA ILE A 28 -1.52 -23.29 10.82
C ILE A 28 -2.21 -22.58 9.66
N ALA A 29 -3.45 -22.16 9.88
CA ALA A 29 -4.24 -21.46 8.87
C ALA A 29 -3.65 -20.10 8.50
N VAL A 30 -3.53 -19.84 7.19
CA VAL A 30 -3.08 -18.55 6.66
C VAL A 30 -4.29 -17.68 6.34
N SER A 31 -4.58 -16.76 7.24
CA SER A 31 -5.70 -15.83 7.11
C SER A 31 -5.37 -14.65 6.20
N TYR A 32 -6.41 -14.04 5.62
CA TYR A 32 -6.33 -12.78 4.87
C TYR A 32 -5.35 -12.76 3.68
N ALA A 33 -5.03 -13.91 3.09
CA ALA A 33 -4.28 -13.97 1.84
C ALA A 33 -5.13 -13.45 0.68
N HIS A 34 -4.53 -12.67 -0.22
CA HIS A 34 -5.16 -12.17 -1.43
C HIS A 34 -5.18 -13.25 -2.50
N LEU A 35 -6.34 -13.44 -3.13
CA LEU A 35 -6.55 -14.49 -4.11
C LEU A 35 -6.94 -13.87 -5.46
N PHE A 36 -6.21 -14.26 -6.50
CA PHE A 36 -6.39 -13.78 -7.87
C PHE A 36 -6.66 -14.96 -8.79
N LEU A 37 -7.65 -14.83 -9.67
CA LEU A 37 -7.85 -15.73 -10.80
C LEU A 37 -7.47 -14.99 -12.07
N ASP A 38 -6.53 -15.53 -12.85
CA ASP A 38 -6.04 -14.91 -14.09
C ASP A 38 -5.72 -13.42 -13.91
N ASP A 39 -4.93 -13.10 -12.87
CA ASP A 39 -4.50 -11.75 -12.49
C ASP A 39 -5.63 -10.83 -11.98
N ILE A 40 -6.87 -11.34 -11.87
CA ILE A 40 -8.02 -10.60 -11.34
C ILE A 40 -8.27 -11.01 -9.89
N PHE A 41 -8.15 -10.05 -8.98
CA PHE A 41 -8.50 -10.24 -7.57
C PHE A 41 -9.96 -10.70 -7.43
N PHE A 42 -10.21 -11.75 -6.64
CA PHE A 42 -11.57 -12.23 -6.41
C PHE A 42 -11.97 -12.40 -4.95
N ALA A 43 -11.04 -12.74 -4.05
CA ALA A 43 -11.36 -13.00 -2.65
C ALA A 43 -10.16 -12.89 -1.71
N TYR A 44 -10.46 -12.96 -0.41
CA TYR A 44 -9.49 -13.19 0.65
C TYR A 44 -9.72 -14.56 1.28
N SER A 45 -8.68 -15.16 1.87
CA SER A 45 -8.90 -16.21 2.87
C SER A 45 -9.46 -15.62 4.18
N ASP A 46 -10.35 -16.34 4.84
CA ASP A 46 -10.92 -15.94 6.13
C ASP A 46 -9.96 -16.19 7.30
N GLU A 47 -10.40 -15.92 8.54
CA GLU A 47 -9.62 -16.15 9.76
C GLU A 47 -9.15 -17.60 9.95
N LYS A 48 -9.83 -18.56 9.31
CA LYS A 48 -9.50 -19.99 9.33
C LYS A 48 -8.74 -20.42 8.07
N GLY A 49 -8.26 -19.46 7.29
CA GLY A 49 -7.54 -19.69 6.04
C GLY A 49 -8.43 -20.21 4.91
N LYS A 50 -9.75 -20.17 5.05
CA LYS A 50 -10.68 -20.75 4.08
C LYS A 50 -11.07 -19.75 3.01
N PHE A 51 -11.29 -20.26 1.80
CA PHE A 51 -11.81 -19.47 0.69
C PHE A 51 -12.56 -20.34 -0.32
N ASN A 52 -13.34 -19.68 -1.17
CA ASN A 52 -14.27 -20.34 -2.08
C ASN A 52 -13.89 -20.04 -3.52
N ILE A 53 -13.46 -21.06 -4.27
CA ILE A 53 -13.14 -20.90 -5.69
C ILE A 53 -14.44 -20.96 -6.50
N PRO A 54 -14.78 -19.90 -7.28
CA PRO A 54 -15.94 -19.90 -8.15
C PRO A 54 -15.78 -20.95 -9.26
N GLN A 55 -16.89 -21.57 -9.70
CA GLN A 55 -16.85 -22.56 -10.78
C GLN A 55 -16.49 -21.97 -12.16
N LYS A 56 -16.44 -20.64 -12.28
CA LYS A 56 -16.09 -19.95 -13.52
C LYS A 56 -14.76 -20.48 -14.08
N PRO A 57 -14.61 -20.59 -15.40
CA PRO A 57 -13.33 -20.99 -16.00
C PRO A 57 -12.24 -19.99 -15.62
N PHE A 58 -11.06 -20.51 -15.32
CA PHE A 58 -9.83 -19.76 -15.10
C PHE A 58 -8.64 -20.65 -15.44
N GLU A 59 -7.49 -20.05 -15.74
CA GLU A 59 -6.26 -20.78 -16.05
C GLU A 59 -5.37 -20.94 -14.81
N LYS A 60 -5.21 -19.88 -14.03
CA LYS A 60 -4.34 -19.86 -12.84
C LYS A 60 -5.01 -19.21 -11.62
N LEU A 61 -4.70 -19.75 -10.45
CA LEU A 61 -4.92 -19.17 -9.14
C LEU A 61 -3.59 -18.63 -8.62
N GLU A 62 -3.53 -17.36 -8.29
CA GLU A 62 -2.40 -16.74 -7.62
C GLU A 62 -2.79 -16.31 -6.21
N ILE A 63 -1.93 -16.66 -5.24
CA ILE A 63 -2.14 -16.44 -3.81
C ILE A 63 -0.99 -15.58 -3.31
N GLN A 64 -1.31 -14.39 -2.82
CA GLN A 64 -0.35 -13.43 -2.28
C GLN A 64 -0.64 -13.19 -0.80
N HIS A 65 0.40 -13.20 0.03
CA HIS A 65 0.28 -12.85 1.45
C HIS A 65 1.58 -12.21 1.92
N ILE A 66 1.50 -11.26 2.85
CA ILE A 66 2.66 -10.46 3.31
C ILE A 66 3.81 -11.32 3.86
N SER A 67 3.47 -12.36 4.62
CA SER A 67 4.45 -13.25 5.28
C SER A 67 4.85 -14.49 4.47
N PHE A 68 4.25 -14.74 3.30
CA PHE A 68 4.48 -15.95 2.52
C PHE A 68 4.91 -15.63 1.09
N GLN A 69 5.62 -16.56 0.47
CA GLN A 69 5.95 -16.47 -0.94
C GLN A 69 4.67 -16.52 -1.78
N THR A 70 4.65 -15.70 -2.84
CA THR A 70 3.53 -15.72 -3.79
C THR A 70 3.48 -17.08 -4.46
N LYS A 71 2.31 -17.74 -4.39
CA LYS A 71 2.10 -19.07 -4.96
C LYS A 71 1.14 -18.98 -6.13
N THR A 72 1.60 -19.42 -7.30
CA THR A 72 0.77 -19.55 -8.51
C THR A 72 0.51 -21.04 -8.78
N ILE A 73 -0.74 -21.40 -8.99
CA ILE A 73 -1.20 -22.78 -9.21
C ILE A 73 -2.10 -22.79 -10.45
N LYS A 74 -1.83 -23.66 -11.42
CA LYS A 74 -2.76 -23.82 -12.56
C LYS A 74 -4.02 -24.54 -12.11
N ARG A 75 -5.15 -24.29 -12.78
CA ARG A 75 -6.43 -24.93 -12.42
C ARG A 75 -6.37 -26.46 -12.37
N ASN A 76 -5.65 -27.08 -13.30
CA ASN A 76 -5.46 -28.52 -13.39
C ASN A 76 -4.49 -29.09 -12.34
N GLU A 77 -3.77 -28.23 -11.62
CA GLU A 77 -2.82 -28.57 -10.56
C GLU A 77 -3.38 -28.29 -9.16
N LEU A 78 -4.66 -27.86 -9.06
CA LEU A 78 -5.30 -27.64 -7.77
C LEU A 78 -5.40 -28.96 -6.98
N PRO A 79 -5.06 -28.94 -5.68
CA PRO A 79 -4.94 -30.17 -4.91
C PRO A 79 -6.32 -30.74 -4.57
N GLU A 80 -6.49 -32.04 -4.78
CA GLU A 80 -7.76 -32.74 -4.55
C GLU A 80 -8.20 -32.74 -3.07
N ASN A 81 -7.23 -32.71 -2.15
CA ASN A 81 -7.50 -32.62 -0.70
C ASN A 81 -7.95 -31.22 -0.26
N LYS A 82 -8.03 -30.26 -1.20
CA LYS A 82 -8.45 -28.86 -1.00
C LYS A 82 -7.60 -28.09 0.01
N GLN A 83 -6.37 -28.52 0.24
CA GLN A 83 -5.41 -27.85 1.11
C GLN A 83 -4.26 -27.31 0.28
N ILE A 84 -3.98 -26.02 0.40
CA ILE A 84 -2.87 -25.38 -0.28
C ILE A 84 -1.90 -24.86 0.78
N VAL A 85 -0.70 -25.43 0.79
CA VAL A 85 0.37 -25.02 1.71
C VAL A 85 1.17 -23.88 1.10
N LEU A 86 1.37 -22.80 1.85
CA LEU A 86 2.23 -21.69 1.50
C LEU A 86 3.59 -21.83 2.17
N GLU A 87 4.64 -21.41 1.47
CA GLU A 87 5.99 -21.34 2.04
C GLU A 87 6.21 -19.95 2.60
N GLU A 88 6.72 -19.87 3.84
CA GLU A 88 7.06 -18.58 4.43
C GLU A 88 8.08 -17.85 3.57
N ASN A 89 7.99 -16.52 3.57
CA ASN A 89 9.10 -15.70 3.10
C ASN A 89 10.27 -15.91 4.07
N THR A 90 11.14 -16.88 3.77
CA THR A 90 12.42 -17.00 4.45
C THR A 90 13.29 -15.83 4.04
N PHE A 91 13.15 -14.71 4.73
CA PHE A 91 14.28 -13.84 4.96
C PHE A 91 15.25 -14.64 5.82
N GLU A 92 16.09 -15.47 5.18
CA GLU A 92 17.31 -15.93 5.84
C GLU A 92 18.08 -14.65 6.23
N LEU A 93 18.02 -14.30 7.51
CA LEU A 93 19.04 -13.48 8.13
C LEU A 93 20.31 -14.30 8.05
N SER A 94 21.04 -14.15 6.94
CA SER A 94 22.43 -14.58 6.86
C SER A 94 23.14 -13.94 8.04
N GLU A 95 23.56 -14.76 9.00
CA GLU A 95 24.49 -14.36 10.05
C GLU A 95 25.77 -13.92 9.34
N VAL A 96 25.91 -12.60 9.20
CA VAL A 96 27.13 -11.99 8.69
C VAL A 96 28.14 -12.10 9.83
N GLU A 97 29.14 -12.95 9.63
CA GLU A 97 30.38 -12.93 10.38
C GLU A 97 30.81 -11.46 10.54
N VAL A 98 30.76 -10.94 11.77
CA VAL A 98 31.04 -9.53 12.06
C VAL A 98 32.55 -9.31 11.98
N SER A 99 33.08 -9.26 10.76
CA SER A 99 34.27 -8.45 10.50
C SER A 99 33.79 -7.01 10.50
N SER A 100 33.92 -6.32 11.64
CA SER A 100 33.33 -5.00 11.92
C SER A 100 33.50 -4.02 10.73
N PRO A 101 32.47 -3.80 9.89
CA PRO A 101 32.52 -2.74 8.91
C PRO A 101 32.23 -1.45 9.66
N LYS A 102 32.98 -0.37 9.37
CA LYS A 102 32.69 0.97 9.88
C LYS A 102 31.18 1.23 9.83
N LYS A 103 30.55 1.56 10.98
CA LYS A 103 29.10 1.78 11.09
C LYS A 103 28.64 2.75 10.01
N ARG A 104 28.02 2.24 8.94
CA ARG A 104 27.45 3.07 7.88
C ARG A 104 26.38 3.97 8.50
N LYS A 105 26.51 5.28 8.30
CA LYS A 105 25.63 6.26 8.94
C LYS A 105 24.31 6.33 8.16
N ARG A 106 23.25 5.78 8.75
CA ARG A 106 21.88 5.97 8.28
C ARG A 106 21.28 7.26 8.84
N LYS A 107 20.50 7.97 8.02
CA LYS A 107 19.78 9.19 8.40
C LYS A 107 18.36 9.10 7.90
N THR A 108 17.40 9.32 8.78
CA THR A 108 16.00 9.54 8.42
C THR A 108 15.79 10.99 8.00
N LEU A 109 15.14 11.18 6.85
CA LEU A 109 14.77 12.46 6.29
C LEU A 109 13.24 12.57 6.33
N LEU A 110 12.73 13.45 7.20
CA LEU A 110 11.31 13.77 7.35
C LEU A 110 11.15 15.30 7.32
N PRO A 111 9.96 15.83 6.99
CA PRO A 111 9.72 17.26 6.99
C PRO A 111 10.09 17.92 8.32
N GLU A 112 10.84 19.02 8.24
CA GLU A 112 11.24 19.77 9.44
C GLU A 112 10.02 20.44 10.09
N LYS A 113 9.64 19.97 11.27
CA LYS A 113 8.46 20.45 12.01
C LYS A 113 8.67 21.89 12.52
N SER A 114 7.68 22.75 12.29
CA SER A 114 7.64 24.09 12.87
C SER A 114 7.33 24.05 14.38
N LEU A 115 7.63 25.12 15.10
CA LEU A 115 7.29 25.24 16.53
C LEU A 115 5.78 25.17 16.77
N PHE A 116 4.96 25.73 15.86
CA PHE A 116 3.51 25.65 15.93
C PHE A 116 2.98 24.21 15.87
N ASN A 117 3.74 23.29 15.28
CA ASN A 117 3.38 21.88 15.22
C ASN A 117 3.42 21.19 16.60
N LEU A 118 4.12 21.76 17.59
CA LEU A 118 4.22 21.24 18.95
C LEU A 118 3.07 21.68 19.86
N ILE A 119 2.36 22.75 19.48
CA ILE A 119 1.38 23.42 20.36
C ILE A 119 -0.04 22.90 20.12
N MET A 120 -0.32 22.40 18.90
CA MET A 120 -1.65 21.93 18.53
C MET A 120 -1.76 20.42 18.69
N GLU A 121 -2.78 19.95 19.41
CA GLU A 121 -3.22 18.57 19.32
C GLU A 121 -3.72 18.33 17.90
N LYS A 122 -3.08 17.38 17.20
CA LYS A 122 -3.45 16.98 15.84
C LYS A 122 -3.72 15.49 15.83
N SER A 123 -4.56 15.08 14.89
CA SER A 123 -4.74 13.69 14.51
C SER A 123 -4.24 13.49 13.09
N ASP A 124 -4.13 12.24 12.67
CA ASP A 124 -3.83 11.93 11.28
C ASP A 124 -4.89 12.50 10.34
N ILE A 125 -4.50 12.97 9.17
CA ILE A 125 -5.43 13.47 8.16
C ILE A 125 -5.64 12.44 7.06
N GLN A 126 -6.85 12.40 6.49
CA GLN A 126 -7.15 11.56 5.33
C GLN A 126 -6.47 12.13 4.09
N LEU A 127 -5.99 11.24 3.21
CA LEU A 127 -5.45 11.62 1.90
C LEU A 127 -6.54 12.06 0.92
N ILE A 128 -7.79 11.63 1.14
CA ILE A 128 -8.94 11.98 0.30
C ILE A 128 -9.75 13.06 0.99
N TYR A 129 -10.00 14.17 0.31
CA TYR A 129 -11.03 15.12 0.73
C TYR A 129 -12.38 14.65 0.20
N THR A 130 -13.26 14.22 1.10
CA THR A 130 -14.65 13.83 0.78
C THR A 130 -15.50 15.06 0.44
N ASN A 131 -15.16 15.82 -0.60
CA ASN A 131 -16.04 16.84 -1.14
C ASN A 131 -16.73 16.26 -2.37
N GLY A 132 -18.04 16.05 -2.22
CA GLY A 132 -18.87 15.26 -3.11
C GLY A 132 -18.78 15.68 -4.56
N ALA A 133 -18.39 14.73 -5.40
CA ALA A 133 -18.90 14.64 -6.75
C ALA A 133 -19.35 13.19 -6.92
N ASN A 134 -20.64 12.98 -7.20
CA ASN A 134 -21.22 11.70 -7.58
C ASN A 134 -20.53 11.17 -8.85
N ARG A 135 -19.34 10.57 -8.74
CA ARG A 135 -18.70 9.82 -9.82
C ARG A 135 -19.09 8.34 -9.68
N MET A 136 -20.40 8.10 -9.72
CA MET A 136 -21.07 6.80 -9.61
C MET A 136 -20.64 5.75 -10.67
N GLN A 137 -19.68 6.08 -11.53
CA GLN A 137 -19.26 5.28 -12.68
C GLN A 137 -18.08 4.33 -12.36
N TYR A 138 -17.50 4.36 -11.16
CA TYR A 138 -16.27 3.61 -10.84
C TYR A 138 -16.41 2.59 -9.69
N ALA A 139 -17.65 2.25 -9.28
CA ALA A 139 -17.94 1.51 -8.06
C ALA A 139 -17.33 0.10 -7.91
N LEU A 140 -16.62 -0.42 -8.93
CA LEU A 140 -16.09 -1.79 -8.93
C LEU A 140 -14.65 -1.92 -9.48
N SER A 141 -13.97 -0.83 -9.84
CA SER A 141 -12.60 -0.88 -10.39
C SER A 141 -11.57 -0.39 -9.37
N PRO A 142 -10.41 -1.06 -9.18
CA PRO A 142 -9.32 -0.59 -8.33
C PRO A 142 -8.54 0.57 -8.99
N THR A 143 -9.27 1.54 -9.52
CA THR A 143 -8.71 2.78 -10.07
C THR A 143 -8.20 3.66 -8.93
N VAL A 144 -6.96 4.14 -9.07
CA VAL A 144 -6.40 5.16 -8.17
C VAL A 144 -7.23 6.44 -8.33
N TYR A 145 -7.63 7.01 -7.20
CA TYR A 145 -8.51 8.19 -7.18
C TYR A 145 -7.73 9.47 -6.86
N GLU A 146 -6.82 9.38 -5.91
CA GLU A 146 -6.00 10.51 -5.49
C GLU A 146 -4.58 10.04 -5.21
N SER A 147 -3.61 10.86 -5.63
CA SER A 147 -2.19 10.64 -5.38
C SER A 147 -1.61 11.91 -4.79
N LYS A 148 -0.95 11.79 -3.63
CA LYS A 148 -0.12 12.84 -3.05
C LYS A 148 1.34 12.45 -3.15
N ALA A 149 2.22 13.44 -3.27
CA ALA A 149 3.65 13.23 -3.24
C ALA A 149 4.32 14.22 -2.31
N VAL A 150 5.27 13.75 -1.49
CA VAL A 150 6.11 14.62 -0.67
C VAL A 150 7.51 14.61 -1.26
N TYR A 151 7.96 15.78 -1.70
CA TYR A 151 9.33 16.00 -2.14
C TYR A 151 10.27 16.10 -0.95
N ILE A 152 11.36 15.35 -1.05
CA ILE A 152 12.42 15.22 -0.08
C ILE A 152 13.72 15.73 -0.74
N PRO A 153 14.23 16.89 -0.29
CA PRO A 153 15.45 17.47 -0.85
C PRO A 153 16.68 16.66 -0.45
N ASN A 154 17.63 16.53 -1.37
CA ASN A 154 18.97 16.05 -1.02
C ASN A 154 19.83 17.23 -0.54
N GLU A 155 20.09 17.30 0.78
CA GLU A 155 20.92 18.35 1.38
C GLU A 155 22.43 18.15 1.12
N LYS A 156 22.83 16.98 0.62
CA LYS A 156 24.22 16.59 0.38
C LYS A 156 24.35 15.90 -1.00
N PRO A 157 24.05 16.60 -2.11
CA PRO A 157 24.08 16.01 -3.46
C PRO A 157 25.44 15.37 -3.76
N ASN A 158 26.53 16.05 -3.40
CA ASN A 158 27.89 15.54 -3.62
C ASN A 158 28.28 14.30 -2.79
N LYS A 159 27.37 13.72 -1.99
CA LYS A 159 27.61 12.50 -1.22
C LYS A 159 26.70 11.40 -1.70
N LYS A 160 27.32 10.35 -2.25
CA LYS A 160 26.61 9.14 -2.65
C LYS A 160 25.83 8.55 -1.47
N ALA A 161 24.53 8.37 -1.67
CA ALA A 161 23.65 7.83 -0.66
C ALA A 161 22.61 6.91 -1.32
N PHE A 162 22.12 5.94 -0.57
CA PHE A 162 21.10 5.00 -1.04
C PHE A 162 19.88 5.04 -0.14
N ILE A 163 18.71 5.03 -0.76
CA ILE A 163 17.44 4.94 -0.07
C ILE A 163 17.27 3.49 0.40
N LYS A 164 17.03 3.31 1.70
CA LYS A 164 16.83 2.01 2.34
C LYS A 164 15.39 1.74 2.72
N LYS A 165 14.67 2.78 3.13
CA LYS A 165 13.27 2.68 3.54
C LYS A 165 12.48 3.90 3.10
N ILE A 166 11.20 3.68 2.83
CA ILE A 166 10.17 4.72 2.79
C ILE A 166 9.48 4.71 4.16
N ILE A 167 9.23 5.89 4.71
CA ILE A 167 8.65 6.07 6.04
C ILE A 167 7.40 6.93 5.91
N LEU A 168 6.26 6.44 6.39
CA LEU A 168 5.02 7.20 6.49
C LEU A 168 4.61 7.27 7.96
N GLU A 169 4.66 8.47 8.54
CA GLU A 169 4.37 8.67 9.95
C GLU A 169 2.86 8.71 10.26
N SER A 170 2.54 8.31 11.48
CA SER A 170 1.20 8.34 12.04
C SER A 170 1.31 8.87 13.48
N ARG A 171 0.38 9.74 13.85
CA ARG A 171 0.27 10.37 15.18
C ARG A 171 -0.88 9.78 15.98
N ASP A 172 -1.91 9.27 15.29
CA ASP A 172 -2.99 8.54 15.93
C ASP A 172 -2.40 7.37 16.75
N LYS A 173 -3.04 7.03 17.87
CA LYS A 173 -2.63 5.87 18.65
C LYS A 173 -3.11 4.60 17.96
N GLN A 174 -2.26 3.58 17.95
CA GLN A 174 -2.71 2.24 17.57
C GLN A 174 -3.85 1.80 18.47
N ILE A 175 -4.89 1.24 17.86
CA ILE A 175 -6.03 0.68 18.58
C ILE A 175 -5.68 -0.77 18.90
N GLU A 176 -5.71 -1.12 20.19
CA GLU A 176 -5.44 -2.49 20.64
C GLU A 176 -6.47 -3.46 20.05
N GLY A 177 -5.99 -4.56 19.47
CA GLY A 177 -6.84 -5.55 18.80
C GLY A 177 -7.32 -5.15 17.40
N ASP A 178 -6.90 -3.99 16.86
CA ASP A 178 -7.15 -3.66 15.45
C ASP A 178 -6.35 -4.61 14.54
N THR A 179 -7.06 -5.40 13.76
CA THR A 179 -6.51 -6.33 12.78
C THR A 179 -6.73 -5.84 11.35
N LEU A 180 -7.46 -4.73 11.16
CA LEU A 180 -7.85 -4.26 9.84
C LEU A 180 -6.71 -3.47 9.18
N TYR A 181 -6.11 -4.06 8.15
CA TYR A 181 -5.18 -3.35 7.29
C TYR A 181 -5.93 -2.55 6.22
N ILE A 182 -5.74 -1.24 6.26
CA ILE A 182 -6.27 -0.29 5.28
C ILE A 182 -5.27 -0.20 4.12
N PRO A 183 -5.62 -0.65 2.90
CA PRO A 183 -4.68 -0.75 1.79
C PRO A 183 -4.53 0.57 1.03
N PHE A 184 -3.33 0.78 0.49
CA PHE A 184 -2.95 1.89 -0.37
C PHE A 184 -1.72 1.52 -1.20
N ARG A 185 -1.26 2.43 -2.05
CA ARG A 185 -0.13 2.24 -2.95
C ARG A 185 0.96 3.27 -2.67
N VAL A 186 2.21 2.86 -2.78
CA VAL A 186 3.38 3.72 -2.59
C VAL A 186 4.34 3.58 -3.76
N ASN A 187 4.97 4.68 -4.16
CA ASN A 187 6.09 4.66 -5.09
C ASN A 187 7.06 5.79 -4.76
N LEU A 188 8.27 5.71 -5.32
CA LEU A 188 9.19 6.83 -5.39
C LEU A 188 9.06 7.49 -6.76
N MET A 189 9.20 8.80 -6.83
CA MET A 189 9.22 9.50 -8.11
C MET A 189 10.45 10.40 -8.22
N SER A 190 11.01 10.50 -9.42
CA SER A 190 11.99 11.53 -9.76
C SER A 190 11.36 12.92 -9.65
N TYR A 191 12.22 13.93 -9.53
CA TYR A 191 11.81 15.32 -9.38
C TYR A 191 12.37 16.16 -10.54
N ASP A 192 11.49 16.80 -11.30
CA ASP A 192 11.88 17.74 -12.34
C ASP A 192 12.19 19.09 -11.69
N THR A 193 13.47 19.47 -11.68
CA THR A 193 13.95 20.74 -11.11
C THR A 193 13.65 21.96 -11.97
N ILE A 194 13.33 21.77 -13.26
CA ILE A 194 12.93 22.84 -14.17
C ILE A 194 11.45 23.16 -13.93
N ALA A 195 10.59 22.13 -13.95
CA ALA A 195 9.16 22.30 -13.69
C ALA A 195 8.82 22.47 -12.20
N ASN A 196 9.72 22.05 -11.30
CA ASN A 196 9.51 21.94 -9.86
C ASN A 196 8.34 21.01 -9.48
N LEU A 197 8.27 19.86 -10.16
CA LEU A 197 7.18 18.89 -10.01
C LEU A 197 7.71 17.46 -9.93
N PRO A 198 7.01 16.54 -9.23
CA PRO A 198 7.21 15.11 -9.41
C PRO A 198 7.06 14.72 -10.89
N ASN A 199 7.90 13.81 -11.38
CA ASN A 199 7.95 13.45 -12.80
C ASN A 199 7.65 11.97 -13.03
N GLU A 200 8.67 11.10 -13.01
CA GLU A 200 8.53 9.68 -13.36
C GLU A 200 8.60 8.79 -12.12
N LYS A 201 7.81 7.72 -12.10
CA LYS A 201 7.92 6.70 -11.07
C LYS A 201 9.24 5.93 -11.23
N ILE A 202 9.92 5.70 -10.12
CA ILE A 202 11.15 4.90 -10.08
C ILE A 202 10.84 3.42 -10.34
N ARG A 203 9.65 2.94 -9.96
CA ARG A 203 9.14 1.60 -10.30
C ARG A 203 7.93 1.68 -11.20
N THR A 204 7.86 0.75 -12.16
CA THR A 204 6.67 0.55 -12.99
C THR A 204 5.46 0.15 -12.14
N GLU A 205 5.67 -0.72 -11.15
CA GLU A 205 4.64 -1.19 -10.22
C GLU A 205 4.78 -0.53 -8.86
N ASP A 206 3.65 -0.07 -8.32
CA ASP A 206 3.57 0.48 -6.97
C ASP A 206 3.70 -0.63 -5.92
N TRP A 207 4.31 -0.31 -4.77
CA TRP A 207 4.18 -1.16 -3.60
C TRP A 207 2.75 -1.09 -3.08
N VAL A 208 2.07 -2.23 -2.98
CA VAL A 208 0.77 -2.33 -2.30
C VAL A 208 1.04 -2.55 -0.82
N VAL A 209 0.56 -1.62 0.01
CA VAL A 209 0.87 -1.57 1.44
C VAL A 209 -0.43 -1.45 2.22
N GLY A 210 -0.49 -2.10 3.38
CA GLY A 210 -1.58 -1.96 4.35
C GLY A 210 -1.09 -1.30 5.63
N LYS A 211 -1.92 -0.48 6.26
CA LYS A 211 -1.67 0.03 7.62
C LYS A 211 -2.88 -0.14 8.51
N ARG A 212 -2.65 -0.33 9.80
CA ARG A 212 -3.67 -0.19 10.85
C ARG A 212 -3.83 1.27 11.27
N VAL A 213 -4.87 1.56 12.04
CA VAL A 213 -5.04 2.89 12.63
C VAL A 213 -3.85 3.18 13.55
N GLY A 214 -3.28 4.39 13.48
CA GLY A 214 -2.13 4.78 14.31
C GLY A 214 -0.79 4.12 13.98
N GLU A 215 -0.73 3.23 12.99
CA GLU A 215 0.50 2.52 12.64
C GLU A 215 1.42 3.38 11.76
N ARG A 216 2.66 3.56 12.23
CA ARG A 216 3.77 4.06 11.41
C ARG A 216 4.17 2.98 10.40
N VAL A 217 4.27 3.37 9.14
CA VAL A 217 4.57 2.44 8.04
C VAL A 217 6.02 2.59 7.62
N GLU A 218 6.75 1.47 7.60
CA GLU A 218 8.08 1.39 7.03
C GLU A 218 8.08 0.39 5.89
N ILE A 219 8.52 0.82 4.70
CA ILE A 219 8.61 -0.03 3.52
C ILE A 219 10.09 -0.16 3.20
N GLU A 220 10.63 -1.38 3.32
CA GLU A 220 12.00 -1.65 2.87
C GLU A 220 12.06 -1.55 1.35
N VAL A 221 12.98 -0.72 0.86
CA VAL A 221 13.28 -0.70 -0.57
C VAL A 221 14.03 -1.99 -0.88
N ASP A 222 13.43 -2.81 -1.76
CA ASP A 222 13.91 -4.13 -2.15
C ASP A 222 15.44 -4.16 -2.33
N LYS A 223 16.11 -5.09 -1.64
CA LYS A 223 17.58 -5.22 -1.68
C LYS A 223 18.11 -5.50 -3.09
N SER A 224 17.29 -6.07 -3.97
CA SER A 224 17.62 -6.28 -5.38
C SER A 224 17.63 -4.99 -6.20
N MET A 225 16.94 -3.95 -5.70
CA MET A 225 16.81 -2.64 -6.34
C MET A 225 17.59 -1.60 -5.53
N VAL A 226 18.83 -1.35 -5.93
CA VAL A 226 19.63 -0.29 -5.34
C VAL A 226 19.11 1.06 -5.84
N VAL A 227 18.33 1.76 -5.02
CA VAL A 227 17.85 3.11 -5.32
C VAL A 227 18.83 4.13 -4.75
N GLU A 228 19.63 4.74 -5.62
CA GLU A 228 20.48 5.89 -5.28
C GLU A 228 19.60 7.10 -4.95
N PHE A 229 20.00 7.89 -3.94
CA PHE A 229 19.30 9.12 -3.59
C PHE A 229 19.76 10.25 -4.51
N PRO A 230 18.92 10.75 -5.44
CA PRO A 230 19.36 11.67 -6.47
C PRO A 230 19.79 13.03 -5.92
N ASP A 231 20.61 13.75 -6.67
CA ASP A 231 21.12 15.08 -6.31
C ASP A 231 20.01 16.12 -6.23
N GLU A 232 19.05 16.00 -7.13
CA GLU A 232 17.83 16.79 -7.23
C GLU A 232 16.80 16.46 -6.13
N GLY A 233 17.02 15.42 -5.34
CA GLY A 233 16.06 14.89 -4.37
C GLY A 233 15.09 13.89 -4.99
N ILE A 234 14.05 13.54 -4.24
CA ILE A 234 13.10 12.51 -4.64
C ILE A 234 11.73 12.76 -4.02
N CYS A 235 10.68 12.23 -4.64
CA CYS A 235 9.33 12.30 -4.11
C CYS A 235 8.87 10.94 -3.57
N VAL A 236 8.30 10.92 -2.36
CA VAL A 236 7.52 9.78 -1.86
C VAL A 236 6.07 9.98 -2.26
N MET A 237 5.58 9.16 -3.18
CA MET A 237 4.21 9.18 -3.67
C MET A 237 3.37 8.16 -2.91
N VAL A 238 2.22 8.60 -2.39
CA VAL A 238 1.19 7.75 -1.81
C VAL A 238 -0.09 7.92 -2.61
N SER A 239 -0.66 6.80 -3.06
CA SER A 239 -1.88 6.76 -3.86
C SER A 239 -2.93 5.91 -3.16
N VAL A 240 -4.17 6.37 -3.21
CA VAL A 240 -5.32 5.72 -2.56
C VAL A 240 -6.32 5.25 -3.59
N TYR A 241 -7.04 4.18 -3.25
CA TYR A 241 -8.10 3.63 -4.09
C TYR A 241 -9.31 4.58 -4.15
N ALA A 242 -10.20 4.35 -5.11
CA ALA A 242 -11.48 5.03 -5.17
C ALA A 242 -12.27 4.93 -3.86
N THR A 243 -13.01 5.98 -3.51
CA THR A 243 -13.81 6.02 -2.27
C THR A 243 -14.76 4.81 -2.19
N GLU A 244 -15.31 4.38 -3.32
CA GLU A 244 -16.19 3.22 -3.45
C GLU A 244 -15.53 1.92 -3.03
N PHE A 245 -14.22 1.75 -3.28
CA PHE A 245 -13.47 0.59 -2.80
C PHE A 245 -13.52 0.51 -1.27
N TYR A 246 -13.23 1.62 -0.60
CA TYR A 246 -13.22 1.68 0.86
C TYR A 246 -14.63 1.49 1.44
N ILE A 247 -15.65 2.10 0.84
CA ILE A 247 -17.06 1.91 1.22
C ILE A 247 -17.49 0.45 1.08
N ALA A 248 -17.21 -0.19 -0.06
CA ALA A 248 -17.57 -1.59 -0.31
C ALA A 248 -16.91 -2.54 0.69
N LYS A 249 -15.69 -2.20 1.14
CA LYS A 249 -14.93 -2.93 2.15
C LYS A 249 -15.24 -2.49 3.59
N ARG A 250 -16.19 -1.58 3.79
CA ARG A 250 -16.59 -1.04 5.11
C ARG A 250 -15.39 -0.49 5.92
N MET A 251 -14.46 0.17 5.22
CA MET A 251 -13.25 0.75 5.80
C MET A 251 -13.17 2.24 5.44
N ASN A 252 -12.40 2.99 6.22
CA ASN A 252 -12.06 4.37 5.88
C ASN A 252 -10.75 4.39 5.07
N PRO A 253 -10.57 5.36 4.16
CA PRO A 253 -9.28 5.60 3.52
C PRO A 253 -8.16 5.82 4.55
N PRO A 254 -6.90 5.52 4.19
CA PRO A 254 -5.79 5.63 5.12
C PRO A 254 -5.58 7.09 5.55
N ARG A 255 -5.19 7.24 6.81
CA ARG A 255 -4.84 8.50 7.44
C ARG A 255 -3.38 8.48 7.84
N PHE A 256 -2.73 9.64 7.75
CA PHE A 256 -1.32 9.83 8.08
C PHE A 256 -1.06 11.15 8.82
N ASP A 257 0.05 11.25 9.55
CA ASP A 257 0.47 12.48 10.21
C ASP A 257 0.77 13.56 9.16
N ALA A 258 0.34 14.78 9.46
CA ALA A 258 0.70 15.95 8.69
C ALA A 258 1.18 17.05 9.64
N VAL A 259 2.25 17.73 9.21
CA VAL A 259 2.99 18.64 10.06
C VAL A 259 3.02 20.03 9.44
N ALA A 260 2.92 21.04 10.30
CA ALA A 260 3.30 22.38 9.87
C ALA A 260 4.82 22.39 9.70
N ILE A 261 5.30 22.83 8.54
CA ILE A 261 6.72 22.76 8.21
C ILE A 261 7.41 24.09 8.49
N ARG A 262 8.69 24.06 8.86
CA ARG A 262 9.48 25.27 9.03
C ARG A 262 9.53 26.06 7.73
N LYS A 263 9.58 27.39 7.82
CA LYS A 263 9.76 28.25 6.64
C LYS A 263 11.04 27.93 5.86
N SER A 264 12.09 27.47 6.55
CA SER A 264 13.36 27.03 5.95
C SER A 264 13.29 25.65 5.29
N SER A 265 12.26 24.86 5.60
CA SER A 265 12.12 23.50 5.06
C SER A 265 11.97 23.55 3.55
N LYS A 266 12.75 22.73 2.87
CA LYS A 266 12.67 22.55 1.41
C LYS A 266 11.71 21.41 1.01
N PHE A 267 11.10 20.72 1.98
CA PHE A 267 10.05 19.75 1.70
C PHE A 267 8.81 20.43 1.09
N ARG A 268 8.16 19.74 0.17
CA ARG A 268 6.99 20.21 -0.56
C ARG A 268 5.99 19.08 -0.68
N GLU A 269 4.71 19.39 -0.64
CA GLU A 269 3.64 18.42 -0.89
C GLU A 269 2.91 18.77 -2.17
N TYR A 270 2.71 17.76 -3.00
CA TYR A 270 2.02 17.86 -4.28
C TYR A 270 0.78 16.96 -4.28
N SER A 271 -0.22 17.36 -5.06
CA SER A 271 -1.33 16.52 -5.44
C SER A 271 -1.32 16.31 -6.94
N TYR A 272 -1.69 15.11 -7.35
CA TYR A 272 -1.98 14.83 -8.75
C TYR A 272 -3.39 15.32 -9.07
N ASP A 273 -3.51 16.21 -10.04
CA ASP A 273 -4.80 16.69 -10.53
C ASP A 273 -5.26 15.79 -11.67
N PHE A 274 -6.43 15.17 -11.50
CA PHE A 274 -7.12 14.39 -12.53
C PHE A 274 -8.21 15.27 -13.16
N ASP A 275 -7.82 16.35 -13.84
CA ASP A 275 -8.75 17.09 -14.69
C ASP A 275 -8.69 16.58 -16.13
N LYS A 276 -9.82 16.62 -16.83
CA LYS A 276 -10.02 16.17 -18.21
C LYS A 276 -9.03 16.80 -19.21
N TYR A 277 -8.37 17.90 -18.83
CA TYR A 277 -7.49 18.69 -19.69
C TYR A 277 -6.05 18.77 -19.19
N CYS A 278 -5.76 18.41 -17.93
CA CYS A 278 -4.39 18.39 -17.41
C CYS A 278 -4.22 17.28 -16.37
N ASN A 279 -3.46 16.26 -16.75
CA ASN A 279 -2.99 15.22 -15.84
C ASN A 279 -1.61 15.64 -15.34
N THR A 280 -1.56 16.48 -14.31
CA THR A 280 -0.30 17.06 -13.82
C THR A 280 -0.26 17.13 -12.30
N TRP A 281 0.94 17.13 -11.77
CA TRP A 281 1.18 17.50 -10.37
C TRP A 281 1.03 19.00 -10.16
N ARG A 282 0.59 19.38 -8.97
CA ARG A 282 0.56 20.76 -8.47
C ARG A 282 0.96 20.78 -6.99
N GLU A 283 1.76 21.76 -6.58
CA GLU A 283 2.05 21.98 -5.16
C GLU A 283 0.77 22.38 -4.44
N MET A 284 0.51 21.78 -3.27
CA MET A 284 -0.68 22.12 -2.50
C MET A 284 -0.50 23.50 -1.87
N PHE A 285 -1.52 24.36 -1.95
CA PHE A 285 -1.46 25.73 -1.42
C PHE A 285 -1.02 25.78 0.05
N TYR A 286 -1.54 24.89 0.90
CA TYR A 286 -1.13 24.81 2.31
C TYR A 286 0.35 24.42 2.49
N SER A 287 0.94 23.74 1.52
CA SER A 287 2.37 23.41 1.49
C SER A 287 3.19 24.63 1.09
N GLU A 288 2.75 25.39 0.09
CA GLU A 288 3.38 26.64 -0.37
C GLU A 288 3.52 27.63 0.79
N ILE A 289 2.44 27.81 1.56
CA ILE A 289 2.41 28.69 2.74
C ILE A 289 2.95 28.02 4.03
N ARG A 290 3.45 26.79 3.94
CA ARG A 290 4.13 26.04 5.01
C ARG A 290 3.24 25.64 6.20
N GLU A 291 1.93 25.68 6.03
CA GLU A 291 0.96 25.30 7.06
C GLU A 291 0.87 23.78 7.25
N GLN A 292 1.05 23.01 6.18
CA GLN A 292 0.92 21.57 6.21
C GLN A 292 1.80 20.88 5.16
N CYS A 293 2.35 19.74 5.55
CA CYS A 293 2.95 18.74 4.67
C CYS A 293 2.74 17.38 5.32
N PHE A 294 2.35 16.37 4.55
CA PHE A 294 2.39 14.99 5.03
C PHE A 294 3.78 14.64 5.55
N ASN A 295 3.84 13.96 6.70
CA ASN A 295 5.08 13.57 7.36
C ASN A 295 5.62 12.27 6.74
N PHE A 296 5.84 12.30 5.43
CA PHE A 296 6.41 11.22 4.64
C PHE A 296 7.90 11.48 4.43
N GLY A 297 8.68 10.41 4.45
CA GLY A 297 10.12 10.48 4.48
C GLY A 297 10.79 9.25 3.92
N ILE A 298 12.12 9.29 4.01
CA ILE A 298 12.98 8.16 3.64
C ILE A 298 14.09 7.98 4.66
N GLU A 299 14.58 6.75 4.79
CA GLU A 299 15.87 6.47 5.42
C GLU A 299 16.93 6.33 4.32
N VAL A 300 18.03 7.08 4.46
CA VAL A 300 19.17 7.02 3.53
C VAL A 300 20.43 6.55 4.24
N GLU A 301 21.24 5.76 3.54
CA GLU A 301 22.56 5.32 3.96
C GLU A 301 23.62 6.04 3.12
N TYR A 302 24.44 6.90 3.73
CA TYR A 302 25.53 7.58 3.04
C TYR A 302 26.75 6.66 2.93
N GLN A 303 27.41 6.70 1.78
CA GLN A 303 28.76 6.14 1.63
C GLN A 303 29.79 7.13 2.17
N ASP A 304 30.81 6.60 2.85
CA ASP A 304 31.96 7.36 3.35
C ASP A 304 32.96 7.67 2.23
#